data_AF-A0A3D0MIF1-F1
#
_entry.id   AF-A0A3D0MIF1-F1
#
_cell.length_a   1.000
_cell.length_b   1.000
_cell.length_c   1.000
_cell.angle_alpha   90.00
_cell.angle_beta   90.00
_cell.angle_gamma   90.00
#
_symmetry.space_group_name_H-M   'P 1'
#
loop_
_entity.id
_entity.type
_entity.pdbx_description
1 polymer ?
#
loop_
_entity_poly.entity_id
_entity_poly.type
_entity_poly.pdbx_seq_one_letter_code
_entity_poly.pdbx_strand_id
1 'polypeptide(L)'
;MATAPTSLWLFFVRLIAGISSSTFALSYAYVTDITPEEKRAQRFGMVGAAFGGGFVLGPVIGGFLGEFGERVPFYAAAALGLTNVVYGYFVLGESLNKENRRPFELKRANPVGAMLQMRKYPVVMGLAFAYFLYMIGHMSLPSTWTYYTMEKFDWSESQIGLSLGFAGVFMILVQAVLIRWAIPTFGAFKAGVFGMLAIIIGFCGYAFSSVGWQMYPWLAIAALSGFVTPAFQAIMTSQIPANAQGELQGALSSVNSITSIIGPLVMTQLFAAFTAPSAPIYF
;
A
#
# COMPACT_ATOMS: atom_id res chain seq x y z
N MET A 1 -9.15 1.20 -21.40
CA MET A 1 -7.97 0.37 -21.73
C MET A 1 -8.31 -0.69 -22.78
N ALA A 2 -9.40 -1.45 -22.62
CA ALA A 2 -9.85 -2.49 -23.57
C ALA A 2 -9.95 -2.05 -25.05
N THR A 3 -10.33 -0.80 -25.30
CA THR A 3 -10.57 -0.25 -26.65
C THR A 3 -9.47 0.71 -27.12
N ALA A 4 -8.30 0.69 -26.48
CA ALA A 4 -7.23 1.62 -26.80
C ALA A 4 -6.69 1.37 -28.23
N PRO A 5 -6.79 2.35 -29.15
CA PRO A 5 -6.33 2.18 -30.52
C PRO A 5 -4.81 2.34 -30.66
N THR A 6 -4.15 3.02 -29.71
CA THR A 6 -2.71 3.29 -29.74
C THR A 6 -2.10 3.19 -28.34
N SER A 7 -0.77 3.01 -28.28
CA SER A 7 -0.01 3.02 -27.01
C SER A 7 -0.11 4.38 -26.30
N LEU A 8 -0.14 5.49 -27.04
CA LEU A 8 -0.31 6.83 -26.49
C LEU A 8 -1.67 7.00 -25.79
N TRP A 9 -2.72 6.35 -26.31
CA TRP A 9 -4.02 6.30 -25.65
C TRP A 9 -3.98 5.56 -24.30
N LEU A 10 -3.16 4.51 -24.17
CA LEU A 10 -2.99 3.82 -22.90
C LEU A 10 -2.36 4.72 -21.83
N PHE A 11 -1.38 5.56 -22.19
CA PHE A 11 -0.80 6.54 -21.28
C PHE A 11 -1.85 7.57 -20.83
N PHE A 12 -2.63 8.10 -21.76
CA PHE A 12 -3.70 9.05 -21.43
C PHE A 12 -4.76 8.45 -20.50
N VAL A 13 -5.22 7.23 -20.80
CA VAL A 13 -6.19 6.52 -19.95
C VAL A 13 -5.60 6.19 -18.57
N ARG A 14 -4.30 5.86 -18.48
CA ARG A 14 -3.62 5.68 -17.19
C ARG A 14 -3.54 6.97 -16.38
N LEU A 15 -3.37 8.12 -17.02
CA LEU A 15 -3.40 9.42 -16.35
C LEU A 15 -4.78 9.68 -15.73
N ILE A 16 -5.87 9.45 -16.47
CA ILE A 16 -7.24 9.57 -15.95
C ILE A 16 -7.49 8.59 -14.79
N ALA A 17 -7.06 7.34 -14.95
CA ALA A 17 -7.17 6.33 -13.90
C ALA A 17 -6.41 6.74 -12.64
N GLY A 18 -5.21 7.33 -12.80
CA GLY A 18 -4.41 7.88 -11.70
C GLY A 18 -5.11 9.02 -10.97
N ILE A 19 -5.70 9.99 -11.69
CA ILE A 19 -6.49 11.07 -11.08
C ILE A 19 -7.68 10.50 -10.29
N SER A 20 -8.27 9.41 -10.79
CA SER A 20 -9.41 8.74 -10.15
C SER A 20 -9.02 7.79 -9.01
N SER A 21 -7.72 7.60 -8.73
CA SER A 21 -7.21 6.53 -7.86
C SER A 21 -7.19 6.84 -6.35
N SER A 22 -7.93 7.84 -5.88
CA SER A 22 -7.96 8.26 -4.47
C SER A 22 -8.76 7.33 -3.54
N THR A 23 -8.99 6.08 -3.93
CA THR A 23 -9.84 5.11 -3.21
C THR A 23 -9.33 4.82 -1.80
N PHE A 24 -8.02 4.65 -1.60
CA PHE A 24 -7.46 4.37 -0.28
C PHE A 24 -7.64 5.53 0.68
N ALA A 25 -7.33 6.76 0.26
CA ALA A 25 -7.47 7.94 1.10
C ALA A 25 -8.92 8.14 1.56
N LEU A 26 -9.89 7.97 0.63
CA LEU A 26 -11.31 8.03 0.94
C LEU A 26 -11.75 6.91 1.87
N SER A 27 -11.30 5.68 1.62
CA SER A 27 -11.63 4.52 2.47
C SER A 27 -11.09 4.72 3.89
N TYR A 28 -9.85 5.20 4.03
CA TYR A 28 -9.27 5.47 5.34
C TYR A 28 -9.96 6.64 6.06
N ALA A 29 -10.33 7.70 5.35
CA ALA A 29 -11.11 8.80 5.93
C ALA A 29 -12.47 8.30 6.44
N TYR A 30 -13.22 7.58 5.59
CA TYR A 30 -14.50 6.99 5.95
C TYR A 30 -14.39 6.05 7.16
N VAL A 31 -13.40 5.15 7.16
CA VAL A 31 -13.13 4.27 8.30
C VAL A 31 -12.82 5.07 9.56
N THR A 32 -12.11 6.18 9.46
CA THR A 32 -11.78 7.04 10.60
C THR A 32 -13.02 7.69 11.19
N ASP A 33 -13.94 8.15 10.35
CA ASP A 33 -15.18 8.82 10.76
C ASP A 33 -16.11 7.89 11.54
N ILE A 34 -16.22 6.62 11.14
CA ILE A 34 -17.15 5.66 11.75
C ILE A 34 -16.53 4.77 12.84
N THR A 35 -15.22 4.86 13.07
CA THR A 35 -14.49 3.95 13.96
C THR A 35 -13.93 4.67 15.19
N PRO A 36 -14.25 4.20 16.41
CA PRO A 36 -13.60 4.66 17.64
C PRO A 36 -12.08 4.50 17.60
N GLU A 37 -11.35 5.41 18.23
CA GLU A 37 -9.89 5.53 18.10
C GLU A 37 -9.15 4.24 18.41
N GLU A 38 -9.59 3.51 19.43
CA GLU A 38 -8.97 2.27 19.91
C GLU A 38 -9.07 1.13 18.89
N LYS A 39 -10.04 1.21 17.97
CA LYS A 39 -10.31 0.18 16.95
C LYS A 39 -9.79 0.58 15.56
N ARG A 40 -9.31 1.81 15.37
CA ARG A 40 -8.90 2.34 14.04
C ARG A 40 -7.82 1.49 13.40
N ALA A 41 -6.75 1.13 14.12
CA ALA A 41 -5.66 0.32 13.57
C ALA A 41 -6.17 -1.04 13.03
N GLN A 42 -7.09 -1.69 13.74
CA GLN A 42 -7.67 -2.96 13.30
C GLN A 42 -8.54 -2.79 12.05
N ARG A 43 -9.33 -1.71 11.97
CA ARG A 43 -10.15 -1.42 10.78
C ARG A 43 -9.30 -1.00 9.57
N PHE A 44 -8.22 -0.25 9.78
CA PHE A 44 -7.24 0.03 8.74
C PHE A 44 -6.56 -1.25 8.23
N GLY A 45 -6.26 -2.18 9.14
CA GLY A 45 -5.81 -3.54 8.78
C GLY A 45 -6.83 -4.28 7.91
N MET A 46 -8.14 -4.19 8.20
CA MET A 46 -9.16 -4.82 7.34
C MET A 46 -9.17 -4.25 5.92
N VAL A 47 -8.96 -2.94 5.75
CA VAL A 47 -8.85 -2.31 4.41
C VAL A 47 -7.66 -2.89 3.66
N GLY A 48 -6.49 -3.01 4.30
CA GLY A 48 -5.33 -3.56 3.63
C GLY A 48 -5.34 -5.10 3.49
N ALA A 49 -6.08 -5.83 4.32
CA ALA A 49 -6.40 -7.24 4.09
C ALA A 49 -7.26 -7.44 2.84
N ALA A 50 -8.23 -6.54 2.59
CA ALA A 50 -9.00 -6.56 1.35
C ALA A 50 -8.09 -6.31 0.12
N PHE A 51 -7.10 -5.42 0.24
CA PHE A 51 -6.08 -5.25 -0.78
C PHE A 51 -5.25 -6.53 -0.99
N GLY A 52 -4.77 -7.16 0.08
CA GLY A 52 -4.05 -8.45 -0.01
C GLY A 52 -4.89 -9.54 -0.69
N GLY A 53 -6.19 -9.61 -0.38
CA GLY A 53 -7.14 -10.49 -1.05
C GLY A 53 -7.24 -10.20 -2.56
N GLY A 54 -7.39 -8.93 -2.93
CA GLY A 54 -7.38 -8.50 -4.33
C GLY A 54 -6.05 -8.79 -5.04
N PHE A 55 -4.91 -8.67 -4.34
CA PHE A 55 -3.59 -8.94 -4.86
C PHE A 55 -3.39 -10.43 -5.20
N VAL A 56 -3.89 -11.34 -4.36
CA VAL A 56 -3.83 -12.79 -4.61
C VAL A 56 -4.85 -13.24 -5.65
N LEU A 57 -6.09 -12.79 -5.53
CA LEU A 57 -7.20 -13.24 -6.39
C LEU A 57 -7.16 -12.59 -7.78
N GLY A 58 -6.64 -11.37 -7.88
CA GLY A 58 -6.63 -10.58 -9.10
C GLY A 58 -5.95 -11.28 -10.29
N PRO A 59 -4.69 -11.72 -10.17
CA PRO A 59 -4.00 -12.44 -11.24
C PRO A 59 -4.66 -13.77 -11.61
N VAL A 60 -5.22 -14.49 -10.63
CA VAL A 60 -5.90 -15.78 -10.88
C VAL A 60 -7.16 -15.56 -11.71
N ILE A 61 -8.02 -14.63 -11.28
CA ILE A 61 -9.26 -14.28 -12.00
C ILE A 61 -8.91 -13.66 -13.36
N GLY A 62 -7.93 -12.77 -13.42
CA GLY A 62 -7.50 -12.10 -14.65
C GLY A 62 -6.89 -13.05 -15.67
N GLY A 63 -6.08 -14.01 -15.23
CA GLY A 63 -5.49 -15.05 -16.09
C GLY A 63 -6.57 -15.95 -16.69
N PHE A 64 -7.47 -16.46 -15.85
CA PHE A 64 -8.59 -17.30 -16.31
C PHE A 64 -9.50 -16.53 -17.30
N LEU A 65 -9.86 -15.29 -16.99
CA LEU A 65 -10.66 -14.47 -17.90
C LEU A 65 -9.92 -14.15 -19.20
N GLY A 66 -8.59 -14.10 -19.17
CA GLY A 66 -7.73 -13.89 -20.33
C GLY A 66 -7.81 -15.02 -21.35
N GLU A 67 -8.13 -16.25 -20.94
CA GLU A 67 -8.34 -17.39 -21.85
C GLU A 67 -9.53 -17.16 -22.80
N PHE A 68 -10.51 -16.35 -22.39
CA PHE A 68 -11.66 -15.96 -23.22
C PHE A 68 -11.38 -14.75 -24.12
N GLY A 69 -10.17 -14.19 -24.05
CA GLY A 69 -9.69 -13.10 -24.89
C GLY A 69 -9.01 -11.98 -24.10
N GLU A 70 -8.00 -11.37 -24.71
CA GLU A 70 -7.14 -10.35 -24.10
C GLU A 70 -7.90 -9.14 -23.53
N ARG A 71 -9.09 -8.84 -24.07
CA ARG A 71 -9.92 -7.69 -23.65
C ARG A 71 -10.88 -8.04 -22.49
N VAL A 72 -11.18 -9.30 -22.27
CA VAL A 72 -12.20 -9.76 -21.31
C VAL A 72 -11.88 -9.35 -19.86
N PRO A 73 -10.64 -9.48 -19.36
CA PRO A 73 -10.29 -9.03 -18.01
C PRO A 73 -10.58 -7.54 -17.78
N PHE A 74 -10.39 -6.70 -18.80
CA PHE A 74 -10.66 -5.27 -18.70
C PHE A 74 -12.16 -4.96 -18.60
N TYR A 75 -13.01 -5.70 -19.32
CA TYR A 75 -14.46 -5.54 -19.20
C TYR A 75 -14.98 -6.03 -17.84
N ALA A 76 -14.44 -7.14 -17.33
CA ALA A 76 -14.77 -7.63 -15.99
C ALA A 76 -14.37 -6.61 -14.91
N ALA A 77 -13.16 -6.03 -15.01
CA ALA A 77 -12.72 -4.97 -14.10
C ALA A 77 -13.62 -3.73 -14.16
N ALA A 78 -14.07 -3.34 -15.36
CA ALA A 78 -15.03 -2.23 -15.52
C ALA A 78 -16.39 -2.53 -14.88
N ALA A 79 -16.92 -3.75 -15.06
CA ALA A 79 -18.15 -4.19 -14.44
C ALA A 79 -18.06 -4.21 -12.91
N LEU A 80 -16.95 -4.74 -12.35
CA LEU A 80 -16.69 -4.70 -10.91
C LEU A 80 -16.60 -3.25 -10.38
N GLY A 81 -15.92 -2.37 -11.11
CA GLY A 81 -15.84 -0.95 -10.78
C GLY A 81 -17.21 -0.26 -10.75
N LEU A 82 -18.06 -0.51 -11.75
CA LEU A 82 -19.43 0.01 -11.79
C LEU A 82 -20.29 -0.53 -10.64
N THR A 83 -20.19 -1.83 -10.34
CA THR A 83 -20.87 -2.43 -9.19
C THR A 83 -20.44 -1.76 -7.88
N ASN A 84 -19.15 -1.43 -7.72
CA ASN A 84 -18.66 -0.71 -6.55
C ASN A 84 -19.21 0.71 -6.46
N VAL A 85 -19.38 1.41 -7.59
CA VAL A 85 -20.03 2.73 -7.63
C VAL A 85 -21.50 2.64 -7.21
N VAL A 86 -22.23 1.68 -7.76
CA VAL A 86 -23.65 1.45 -7.41
C VAL A 86 -23.78 1.10 -5.93
N TYR A 87 -22.94 0.20 -5.43
CA TYR A 87 -22.88 -0.16 -4.02
C TYR A 87 -22.58 1.06 -3.14
N GLY A 88 -21.55 1.84 -3.48
CA GLY A 88 -21.20 3.05 -2.76
C GLY A 88 -22.33 4.06 -2.71
N TYR A 89 -23.05 4.28 -3.83
CA TYR A 89 -24.14 5.25 -3.92
C TYR A 89 -25.37 4.86 -3.08
N PHE A 90 -25.75 3.57 -3.07
CA PHE A 90 -26.97 3.12 -2.38
C PHE A 90 -26.74 2.65 -0.94
N VAL A 91 -25.55 2.15 -0.61
CA VAL A 91 -25.28 1.50 0.68
C VAL A 91 -24.45 2.38 1.62
N LEU A 92 -23.50 3.17 1.11
CA LEU A 92 -22.69 4.03 1.96
C LEU A 92 -23.41 5.36 2.21
N GLY A 93 -23.78 5.57 3.48
CA GLY A 93 -24.26 6.86 3.94
C GLY A 93 -23.11 7.85 4.14
N GLU A 94 -23.46 9.12 4.31
CA GLU A 94 -22.49 10.15 4.72
C GLU A 94 -21.90 9.81 6.10
N SER A 95 -20.58 9.58 6.16
CA SER A 95 -19.88 9.15 7.37
C SER A 95 -19.70 10.25 8.39
N LEU A 96 -19.60 11.50 7.95
CA LEU A 96 -19.28 12.62 8.82
C LEU A 96 -20.54 13.21 9.45
N ASN A 97 -20.56 13.34 10.77
CA ASN A 97 -21.64 14.02 11.49
C ASN A 97 -21.78 15.47 11.03
N LYS A 98 -23.02 15.98 10.98
CA LYS A 98 -23.33 17.34 10.47
C LYS A 98 -22.48 18.43 11.10
N GLU A 99 -22.17 18.32 12.39
CA GLU A 99 -21.37 19.27 13.16
C GLU A 99 -19.91 19.36 12.72
N ASN A 100 -19.37 18.27 12.16
CA ASN A 100 -18.00 18.21 11.66
C ASN A 100 -17.90 18.56 10.16
N ARG A 101 -19.03 18.67 9.46
CA ARG A 101 -19.07 19.00 8.02
C ARG A 101 -18.67 20.44 7.81
N ARG A 102 -17.88 20.67 6.76
CA ARG A 102 -17.42 21.99 6.33
C ARG A 102 -17.85 22.25 4.88
N PRO A 103 -18.07 23.52 4.49
CA PRO A 103 -18.27 23.85 3.10
C PRO A 103 -17.05 23.45 2.27
N PHE A 104 -17.29 22.94 1.07
CA PHE A 104 -16.21 22.59 0.14
C PHE A 104 -15.54 23.86 -0.38
N GLU A 105 -14.21 23.92 -0.28
CA GLU A 105 -13.41 25.02 -0.77
C GLU A 105 -12.30 24.49 -1.69
N LEU A 106 -12.37 24.83 -2.99
CA LEU A 106 -11.40 24.37 -3.98
C LEU A 106 -9.96 24.81 -3.62
N LYS A 107 -9.80 25.97 -2.98
CA LYS A 107 -8.49 26.46 -2.50
C LYS A 107 -7.81 25.52 -1.50
N ARG A 108 -8.57 24.69 -0.79
CA ARG A 108 -8.06 23.70 0.17
C ARG A 108 -7.76 22.34 -0.47
N ALA A 109 -8.22 22.10 -1.69
CA ALA A 109 -7.89 20.92 -2.48
C ALA A 109 -6.47 20.99 -3.06
N ASN A 110 -5.49 21.35 -2.22
CA ASN A 110 -4.08 21.46 -2.57
C ASN A 110 -3.26 20.50 -1.69
N PRO A 111 -2.57 19.49 -2.26
CA PRO A 111 -1.78 18.53 -1.49
C PRO A 111 -0.67 19.19 -0.66
N VAL A 112 -0.07 20.28 -1.17
CA VAL A 112 0.94 21.05 -0.43
C VAL A 112 0.32 21.76 0.76
N GLY A 113 -0.89 22.32 0.59
CA GLY A 113 -1.63 22.98 1.66
C GLY A 113 -1.98 22.02 2.79
N ALA A 114 -2.46 20.82 2.46
CA ALA A 114 -2.75 19.76 3.43
C ALA A 114 -1.49 19.37 4.23
N MET A 115 -0.35 19.19 3.55
CA MET A 115 0.93 18.88 4.23
C MET A 115 1.41 20.03 5.13
N LEU A 116 1.25 21.29 4.68
CA LEU A 116 1.61 22.46 5.48
C LEU A 116 0.75 22.60 6.75
N GLN A 117 -0.54 22.25 6.67
CA GLN A 117 -1.41 22.25 7.85
C GLN A 117 -0.96 21.23 8.90
N MET A 118 -0.40 20.09 8.48
CA MET A 118 0.14 19.08 9.40
C MET A 118 1.31 19.60 10.25
N ARG A 119 1.99 20.69 9.84
CA ARG A 119 3.05 21.34 10.65
C ARG A 119 2.57 21.82 12.01
N LYS A 120 1.27 22.03 12.19
CA LYS A 120 0.65 22.35 13.49
C LYS A 120 0.72 21.19 14.48
N TYR A 121 0.98 19.98 14.00
CA TYR A 121 1.02 18.75 14.79
C TYR A 121 2.42 18.10 14.65
N PRO A 122 3.40 18.49 15.48
CA PRO A 122 4.79 18.03 15.35
C PRO A 122 4.95 16.50 15.36
N VAL A 123 4.13 15.80 16.16
CA VAL A 123 4.11 14.33 16.21
C VAL A 123 3.70 13.73 14.87
N VAL A 124 2.70 14.31 14.20
CA VAL A 124 2.23 13.87 12.89
C VAL A 124 3.31 14.08 11.83
N MET A 125 4.02 15.22 11.86
CA MET A 125 5.12 15.48 10.94
C MET A 125 6.27 14.47 11.11
N GLY A 126 6.66 14.17 12.35
CA GLY A 126 7.69 13.18 12.64
C GLY A 126 7.31 11.79 12.12
N LEU A 127 6.07 11.36 12.38
CA LEU A 127 5.56 10.08 11.89
C LEU A 127 5.37 10.05 10.37
N ALA A 128 4.94 11.14 9.74
CA ALA A 128 4.81 11.24 8.30
C ALA A 128 6.19 11.14 7.62
N PHE A 129 7.23 11.72 8.21
CA PHE A 129 8.60 11.60 7.71
C PHE A 129 9.14 10.17 7.88
N ALA A 130 8.94 9.54 9.04
CA ALA A 130 9.29 8.14 9.24
C ALA A 130 8.53 7.21 8.27
N TYR A 131 7.25 7.49 8.02
CA TYR A 131 6.41 6.79 7.05
C TYR A 131 6.93 6.98 5.61
N PHE A 132 7.37 8.18 5.24
CA PHE A 132 8.01 8.46 3.96
C PHE A 132 9.28 7.61 3.75
N LEU A 133 10.16 7.55 4.75
CA LEU A 133 11.37 6.71 4.68
C LEU A 133 11.02 5.22 4.57
N TYR A 134 10.07 4.76 5.37
CA TYR A 134 9.55 3.39 5.29
C TYR A 134 9.00 3.08 3.90
N MET A 135 8.20 3.99 3.32
CA MET A 135 7.60 3.79 1.99
C MET A 135 8.66 3.75 0.88
N ILE A 136 9.71 4.58 0.94
CA ILE A 136 10.84 4.47 0.00
C ILE A 136 11.50 3.10 0.10
N GLY A 137 11.83 2.64 1.30
CA GLY A 137 12.43 1.32 1.51
C GLY A 137 11.52 0.20 1.04
N HIS A 138 10.21 0.30 1.31
CA HIS A 138 9.22 -0.67 0.88
C HIS A 138 9.08 -0.74 -0.65
N MET A 139 9.32 0.37 -1.38
CA MET A 139 9.31 0.37 -2.85
C MET A 139 10.42 -0.49 -3.47
N SER A 140 11.41 -0.95 -2.69
CA SER A 140 12.39 -1.94 -3.18
C SER A 140 11.70 -3.21 -3.65
N LEU A 141 10.79 -3.79 -2.86
CA LEU A 141 10.14 -5.06 -3.16
C LEU A 141 9.40 -5.05 -4.51
N PRO A 142 8.37 -4.21 -4.75
CA PRO A 142 7.65 -4.25 -6.02
C PRO A 142 8.52 -3.84 -7.22
N SER A 143 9.60 -3.08 -7.00
CA SER A 143 10.43 -2.57 -8.10
C SER A 143 11.54 -3.53 -8.51
N THR A 144 12.11 -4.29 -7.57
CA THR A 144 13.31 -5.10 -7.80
C THR A 144 13.16 -6.58 -7.49
N TRP A 145 12.11 -7.04 -6.79
CA TRP A 145 11.98 -8.44 -6.34
C TRP A 145 12.11 -9.47 -7.46
N THR A 146 11.44 -9.22 -8.59
CA THR A 146 11.50 -10.12 -9.76
C THR A 146 12.93 -10.20 -10.30
N TYR A 147 13.56 -9.04 -10.56
CA TYR A 147 14.93 -8.99 -11.07
C TYR A 147 15.94 -9.61 -10.09
N TYR A 148 15.79 -9.32 -8.79
CA TYR A 148 16.68 -9.84 -7.75
C TYR A 148 16.62 -11.36 -7.63
N THR A 149 15.43 -11.94 -7.64
CA THR A 149 15.27 -13.38 -7.48
C THR A 149 15.66 -14.17 -8.74
N MET A 150 15.50 -13.57 -9.92
CA MET A 150 16.07 -14.10 -11.16
C MET A 150 17.60 -14.07 -11.11
N GLU A 151 18.19 -12.91 -10.80
CA GLU A 151 19.65 -12.72 -10.79
C GLU A 151 20.37 -13.61 -9.76
N LYS A 152 19.82 -13.71 -8.54
CA LYS A 152 20.52 -14.38 -7.44
C LYS A 152 20.24 -15.88 -7.33
N PHE A 153 19.06 -16.33 -7.74
CA PHE A 153 18.59 -17.70 -7.51
C PHE A 153 18.09 -18.41 -8.76
N ASP A 154 18.22 -17.80 -9.95
CA ASP A 154 17.70 -18.32 -11.22
C ASP A 154 16.21 -18.71 -11.13
N TRP A 155 15.43 -17.94 -10.38
CA TRP A 155 14.01 -18.23 -10.22
C TRP A 155 13.26 -18.10 -11.55
N SER A 156 12.51 -19.14 -11.87
CA SER A 156 11.53 -19.10 -12.95
C SER A 156 10.35 -18.19 -12.62
N GLU A 157 9.62 -17.74 -13.65
CA GLU A 157 8.39 -16.94 -13.49
C GLU A 157 7.37 -17.62 -12.55
N SER A 158 7.29 -18.95 -12.59
CA SER A 158 6.41 -19.72 -11.71
C SER A 158 6.78 -19.59 -10.23
N GLN A 159 8.09 -19.64 -9.90
CA GLN A 159 8.58 -19.49 -8.52
C GLN A 159 8.36 -18.07 -8.00
N ILE A 160 8.54 -17.07 -8.87
CA ILE A 160 8.26 -15.67 -8.54
C ILE A 160 6.78 -15.49 -8.25
N GLY A 161 5.91 -16.03 -9.12
CA GLY A 161 4.45 -16.01 -8.91
C GLY A 161 4.04 -16.68 -7.59
N LEU A 162 4.60 -17.85 -7.27
CA LEU A 162 4.37 -18.52 -6.00
C LEU A 162 4.82 -17.67 -4.81
N SER A 163 5.98 -16.99 -4.90
CA SER A 163 6.47 -16.12 -3.83
C SER A 163 5.57 -14.90 -3.58
N LEU A 164 5.02 -14.30 -4.65
CA LEU A 164 4.09 -13.18 -4.55
C LEU A 164 2.74 -13.63 -3.99
N GLY A 165 2.26 -14.82 -4.38
CA GLY A 165 1.07 -15.43 -3.79
C GLY A 165 1.25 -15.69 -2.29
N PHE A 166 2.40 -16.24 -1.90
CA PHE A 166 2.77 -16.45 -0.50
C PHE A 166 2.80 -15.12 0.29
N ALA A 167 3.38 -14.06 -0.28
CA ALA A 167 3.36 -12.72 0.31
C ALA A 167 1.95 -12.18 0.50
N GLY A 168 1.08 -12.34 -0.49
CA GLY A 168 -0.32 -11.91 -0.40
C GLY A 168 -1.09 -12.65 0.69
N VAL A 169 -0.90 -13.97 0.84
CA VAL A 169 -1.51 -14.75 1.93
C VAL A 169 -1.04 -14.25 3.29
N PHE A 170 0.27 -14.03 3.46
CA PHE A 170 0.81 -13.49 4.71
C PHE A 170 0.35 -12.06 4.98
N MET A 171 0.21 -11.23 3.95
CA MET A 171 -0.36 -9.89 4.08
C MET A 171 -1.79 -9.95 4.64
N ILE A 172 -2.63 -10.86 4.12
CA ILE A 172 -3.98 -11.09 4.64
C ILE A 172 -3.92 -11.57 6.09
N LEU A 173 -3.06 -12.55 6.40
CA LEU A 173 -2.91 -13.09 7.75
C LEU A 173 -2.53 -11.99 8.76
N VAL A 174 -1.54 -11.17 8.42
CA VAL A 174 -1.04 -10.10 9.29
C VAL A 174 -2.12 -9.03 9.50
N GLN A 175 -2.73 -8.57 8.41
CA GLN A 175 -3.64 -7.40 8.44
C GLN A 175 -5.09 -7.75 8.80
N ALA A 176 -5.55 -8.99 8.60
CA ALA A 176 -6.88 -9.43 9.01
C ALA A 176 -6.89 -10.06 10.40
N VAL A 177 -5.86 -10.85 10.72
CA VAL A 177 -5.84 -11.70 11.92
C VAL A 177 -4.90 -11.13 12.97
N LEU A 178 -3.60 -11.08 12.69
CA LEU A 178 -2.61 -10.76 13.72
C LEU A 178 -2.76 -9.35 14.27
N ILE A 179 -3.20 -8.38 13.47
CA ILE A 179 -3.40 -7.00 13.94
C ILE A 179 -4.48 -6.90 15.01
N ARG A 180 -5.50 -7.78 14.96
CA ARG A 180 -6.60 -7.80 15.94
C ARG A 180 -6.12 -8.25 17.31
N TRP A 181 -5.08 -9.06 17.36
CA TRP A 181 -4.44 -9.48 18.59
C TRP A 181 -3.33 -8.49 19.02
N ALA A 182 -2.45 -8.10 18.10
CA ALA A 182 -1.29 -7.27 18.43
C ALA A 182 -1.65 -5.86 18.95
N ILE A 183 -2.66 -5.22 18.36
CA ILE A 183 -3.03 -3.84 18.74
C ILE A 183 -3.59 -3.75 20.16
N PRO A 184 -4.57 -4.57 20.60
CA PRO A 184 -5.05 -4.53 21.99
C PRO A 184 -3.99 -4.94 23.02
N THR A 185 -3.10 -5.87 22.66
CA THR A 185 -2.10 -6.40 23.62
C THR A 185 -0.92 -5.43 23.82
N PHE A 186 -0.40 -4.85 22.74
CA PHE A 186 0.83 -4.04 22.81
C PHE A 186 0.61 -2.55 22.54
N GLY A 187 -0.55 -2.15 22.00
CA GLY A 187 -0.84 -0.81 21.52
C GLY A 187 -0.27 -0.54 20.12
N ALA A 188 -0.82 0.47 19.43
CA ALA A 188 -0.46 0.80 18.05
C ALA A 188 1.03 1.13 17.89
N PHE A 189 1.61 1.91 18.82
CA PHE A 189 3.01 2.31 18.73
C PHE A 189 3.96 1.10 18.76
N LYS A 190 3.83 0.21 19.75
CA LYS A 190 4.69 -0.97 19.86
C LYS A 190 4.49 -1.94 18.70
N ALA A 191 3.26 -2.10 18.21
CA ALA A 191 2.98 -2.91 17.02
C ALA A 191 3.68 -2.34 15.76
N GLY A 192 3.66 -1.01 15.58
CA GLY A 192 4.37 -0.33 14.50
C GLY A 192 5.89 -0.52 14.59
N VAL A 193 6.46 -0.37 15.80
CA VAL A 193 7.90 -0.62 16.03
C VAL A 193 8.25 -2.07 15.75
N PHE A 194 7.45 -3.03 16.20
CA PHE A 194 7.65 -4.45 15.89
C PHE A 194 7.63 -4.71 14.38
N GLY A 195 6.69 -4.11 13.65
CA GLY A 195 6.64 -4.21 12.19
C GLY A 195 7.88 -3.64 11.50
N MET A 196 8.43 -2.52 12.01
CA MET A 196 9.68 -1.95 11.49
C MET A 196 10.90 -2.83 11.79
N LEU A 197 10.96 -3.44 12.98
CA LEU A 197 12.04 -4.39 13.29
C LEU A 197 11.93 -5.64 12.41
N ALA A 198 10.72 -6.13 12.17
CA ALA A 198 10.50 -7.30 11.34
C ALA A 198 10.88 -7.06 9.88
N ILE A 199 10.62 -5.88 9.30
CA ILE A 199 11.06 -5.58 7.93
C ILE A 199 12.59 -5.50 7.83
N ILE A 200 13.27 -4.95 8.85
CA ILE A 200 14.74 -4.91 8.90
C ILE A 200 15.30 -6.33 8.94
N ILE A 201 14.78 -7.18 9.83
CA ILE A 201 15.21 -8.58 9.94
C ILE A 201 14.94 -9.33 8.64
N GLY A 202 13.76 -9.15 8.03
CA GLY A 202 13.42 -9.77 6.76
C GLY A 202 14.35 -9.34 5.62
N PHE A 203 14.68 -8.06 5.53
CA PHE A 203 15.58 -7.52 4.50
C PHE A 203 17.03 -7.99 4.69
N CYS A 204 17.51 -8.05 5.94
CA CYS A 204 18.79 -8.69 6.25
C CYS A 204 18.77 -10.17 5.85
N GLY A 205 17.67 -10.87 6.14
CA GLY A 205 17.46 -12.25 5.71
C GLY A 205 17.55 -12.44 4.20
N TYR A 206 16.91 -11.57 3.42
CA TYR A 206 17.02 -11.56 1.96
C TYR A 206 18.48 -11.36 1.52
N ALA A 207 19.14 -10.34 2.04
CA ALA A 207 20.53 -10.01 1.71
C ALA A 207 21.47 -11.20 1.89
N PHE A 208 21.35 -11.95 2.99
CA PHE A 208 22.25 -13.07 3.30
C PHE A 208 21.72 -14.45 2.89
N SER A 209 20.59 -14.52 2.17
CA SER A 209 20.08 -15.79 1.67
C SER A 209 20.98 -16.34 0.56
N SER A 210 21.36 -17.60 0.67
CA SER A 210 22.26 -18.30 -0.28
C SER A 210 21.50 -19.23 -1.23
N VAL A 211 20.30 -19.68 -0.83
CA VAL A 211 19.46 -20.57 -1.63
C VAL A 211 18.01 -20.10 -1.61
N GLY A 212 17.33 -20.23 -2.75
CA GLY A 212 16.02 -19.60 -2.97
C GLY A 212 14.95 -19.93 -1.92
N TRP A 213 14.88 -21.15 -1.42
CA TRP A 213 13.85 -21.52 -0.43
C TRP A 213 13.93 -20.70 0.88
N GLN A 214 15.12 -20.18 1.23
CA GLN A 214 15.32 -19.34 2.41
C GLN A 214 14.53 -18.02 2.34
N MET A 215 14.15 -17.57 1.14
CA MET A 215 13.37 -16.35 0.97
C MET A 215 11.98 -16.45 1.63
N TYR A 216 11.36 -17.63 1.67
CA TYR A 216 10.01 -17.81 2.22
C TYR A 216 9.89 -17.50 3.73
N PRO A 217 10.73 -18.06 4.63
CA PRO A 217 10.67 -17.68 6.04
C PRO A 217 11.01 -16.20 6.28
N TRP A 218 11.97 -15.63 5.54
CA TRP A 218 12.27 -14.20 5.64
C TRP A 218 11.13 -13.31 5.15
N LEU A 219 10.40 -13.77 4.13
CA LEU A 219 9.20 -13.12 3.63
C LEU A 219 8.06 -13.15 4.63
N ALA A 220 7.87 -14.28 5.32
CA ALA A 220 6.91 -14.37 6.41
C ALA A 220 7.23 -13.38 7.54
N ILE A 221 8.51 -13.23 7.90
CA ILE A 221 8.97 -12.24 8.90
C ILE A 221 8.77 -10.81 8.36
N ALA A 222 9.21 -10.52 7.15
CA ALA A 222 9.04 -9.22 6.50
C ALA A 222 7.56 -8.82 6.43
N ALA A 223 6.65 -9.76 6.16
CA ALA A 223 5.22 -9.50 6.09
C ALA A 223 4.61 -8.96 7.39
N LEU A 224 5.25 -9.20 8.55
CA LEU A 224 4.86 -8.58 9.83
C LEU A 224 5.01 -7.04 9.80
N SER A 225 5.73 -6.48 8.84
CA SER A 225 5.70 -5.04 8.56
C SER A 225 4.31 -4.52 8.19
N GLY A 226 3.36 -5.41 7.88
CA GLY A 226 1.95 -5.07 7.69
C GLY A 226 1.30 -4.36 8.89
N PHE A 227 1.94 -4.35 10.07
CA PHE A 227 1.49 -3.52 11.19
C PHE A 227 1.86 -2.04 11.06
N VAL A 228 2.90 -1.70 10.30
CA VAL A 228 3.47 -0.34 10.25
C VAL A 228 2.43 0.66 9.75
N THR A 229 1.87 0.45 8.56
CA THR A 229 0.92 1.39 7.95
C THR A 229 -0.32 1.62 8.82
N PRO A 230 -1.06 0.58 9.29
CA PRO A 230 -2.21 0.78 10.16
C PRO A 230 -1.87 1.41 11.51
N ALA A 231 -0.72 1.07 12.10
CA ALA A 231 -0.26 1.64 13.36
C ALA A 231 0.04 3.14 13.22
N PHE A 232 0.80 3.52 12.19
CA PHE A 232 1.15 4.90 11.90
C PHE A 232 -0.10 5.74 11.61
N GLN A 233 -1.01 5.22 10.79
CA GLN A 233 -2.29 5.88 10.52
C GLN A 233 -3.13 6.05 11.79
N ALA A 234 -3.24 5.02 12.64
CA ALA A 234 -4.00 5.12 13.88
C ALA A 234 -3.43 6.18 14.83
N ILE A 235 -2.11 6.23 15.00
CA ILE A 235 -1.46 7.23 15.86
C ILE A 235 -1.62 8.63 15.28
N MET A 236 -1.41 8.84 13.98
CA MET A 236 -1.54 10.16 13.38
C MET A 236 -2.99 10.66 13.41
N THR A 237 -3.97 9.80 13.12
CA THR A 237 -5.39 10.18 13.15
C THR A 237 -5.86 10.56 14.56
N SER A 238 -5.32 9.96 15.63
CA SER A 238 -5.68 10.32 17.01
C SER A 238 -5.14 11.70 17.43
N GLN A 239 -4.18 12.28 16.70
CA GLN A 239 -3.65 13.62 16.97
C GLN A 239 -4.40 14.72 16.22
N ILE A 240 -5.28 14.34 15.29
CA ILE A 240 -5.96 15.25 14.37
C ILE A 240 -7.45 15.34 14.75
N PRO A 241 -8.06 16.54 14.77
CA PRO A 241 -9.49 16.66 15.03
C PRO A 241 -10.31 16.02 13.89
N ALA A 242 -11.53 15.55 14.21
CA ALA A 242 -12.41 14.85 13.27
C ALA A 242 -12.63 15.62 11.95
N ASN A 243 -12.72 16.95 12.02
CA ASN A 243 -12.95 17.82 10.86
C ASN A 243 -11.70 18.06 9.96
N ALA A 244 -10.57 17.43 10.25
CA ALA A 244 -9.33 17.51 9.49
C ALA A 244 -8.77 16.12 9.09
N GLN A 245 -9.50 15.04 9.37
CA GLN A 245 -9.07 13.68 9.03
C GLN A 245 -8.88 13.48 7.52
N GLY A 246 -9.77 14.04 6.70
CA GLY A 246 -9.62 14.02 5.24
C GLY A 246 -8.36 14.73 4.75
N GLU A 247 -7.98 15.86 5.36
CA GLU A 247 -6.74 16.59 5.05
C GLU A 247 -5.51 15.74 5.41
N LEU A 248 -5.53 15.03 6.55
CA LEU A 248 -4.47 14.08 6.93
C LEU A 248 -4.35 12.93 5.91
N GLN A 249 -5.46 12.29 5.54
CA GLN A 249 -5.42 11.17 4.57
C GLN A 249 -4.97 11.63 3.19
N GLY A 250 -5.35 12.84 2.77
CA GLY A 250 -4.84 13.47 1.55
C GLY A 250 -3.33 13.72 1.60
N ALA A 251 -2.81 14.20 2.74
CA ALA A 251 -1.37 14.39 2.95
C ALA A 251 -0.61 13.05 2.89
N LEU A 252 -1.10 12.01 3.58
CA LEU A 252 -0.48 10.67 3.53
C LEU A 252 -0.54 10.04 2.13
N SER A 253 -1.65 10.24 1.40
CA SER A 253 -1.76 9.82 0.00
C SER A 253 -0.75 10.54 -0.89
N SER A 254 -0.47 11.81 -0.62
CA SER A 254 0.56 12.58 -1.33
C SER A 254 1.96 12.04 -1.06
N VAL A 255 2.25 11.67 0.20
CA VAL A 255 3.50 10.98 0.58
C VAL A 255 3.65 9.65 -0.17
N ASN A 256 2.60 8.82 -0.21
CA ASN A 256 2.59 7.56 -0.98
C ASN A 256 2.81 7.81 -2.49
N SER A 257 2.20 8.86 -3.04
CA SER A 257 2.34 9.20 -4.46
C SER A 257 3.77 9.60 -4.82
N ILE A 258 4.40 10.47 -4.01
CA ILE A 258 5.79 10.90 -4.21
C ILE A 258 6.74 9.71 -4.08
N THR A 259 6.55 8.87 -3.06
CA THR A 259 7.39 7.67 -2.87
C THR A 259 7.20 6.64 -3.97
N SER A 260 6.01 6.52 -4.56
CA SER A 260 5.76 5.66 -5.73
C SER A 260 6.41 6.17 -7.02
N ILE A 261 6.71 7.46 -7.12
CA ILE A 261 7.46 8.05 -8.25
C ILE A 261 8.96 7.88 -8.05
N ILE A 262 9.47 8.29 -6.88
CA ILE A 262 10.91 8.37 -6.60
C ILE A 262 11.46 7.00 -6.20
N GLY A 263 10.70 6.22 -5.43
CA GLY A 263 11.12 4.93 -4.87
C GLY A 263 11.60 3.96 -5.94
N PRO A 264 10.82 3.65 -6.99
CA PRO A 264 11.26 2.75 -8.05
C PRO A 264 12.53 3.23 -8.75
N LEU A 265 12.66 4.53 -9.03
CA LEU A 265 13.87 5.10 -9.65
C LEU A 265 15.09 4.89 -8.77
N VAL A 266 15.00 5.19 -7.47
CA VAL A 266 16.12 4.98 -6.54
C VAL A 266 16.47 3.50 -6.41
N MET A 267 15.46 2.65 -6.21
CA MET A 267 15.68 1.23 -5.92
C MET A 267 16.19 0.44 -7.13
N THR A 268 15.68 0.72 -8.33
CA THR A 268 16.15 0.07 -9.57
C THR A 268 17.57 0.51 -9.92
N GLN A 269 17.91 1.79 -9.75
CA GLN A 269 19.28 2.27 -9.99
C GLN A 269 20.27 1.71 -8.96
N LEU A 270 19.87 1.58 -7.69
CA LEU A 270 20.68 0.89 -6.68
C LEU A 270 20.88 -0.58 -7.05
N PHE A 271 19.82 -1.28 -7.44
CA PHE A 271 19.92 -2.67 -7.90
C PHE A 271 20.89 -2.80 -9.09
N ALA A 272 20.76 -1.97 -10.11
CA ALA A 272 21.65 -1.97 -11.27
C ALA A 272 23.12 -1.69 -10.91
N ALA A 273 23.38 -0.76 -9.99
CA ALA A 273 24.73 -0.43 -9.57
C ALA A 273 25.43 -1.57 -8.82
N PHE A 274 24.68 -2.34 -8.02
CA PHE A 274 25.22 -3.44 -7.20
C PHE A 274 25.14 -4.82 -7.86
N THR A 275 24.50 -4.93 -9.03
CA THR A 275 24.51 -6.14 -9.88
C THR A 275 25.42 -6.01 -11.10
N ALA A 276 26.02 -4.83 -11.32
CA ALA A 276 26.98 -4.64 -12.39
C ALA A 276 28.24 -5.51 -12.19
N PRO A 277 28.89 -6.00 -13.26
CA PRO A 277 30.13 -6.78 -13.16
C PRO A 277 31.28 -6.08 -12.42
N SER A 278 31.24 -4.75 -12.37
CA SER A 278 32.21 -3.89 -11.68
C SER A 278 31.80 -3.54 -10.24
N ALA A 279 30.76 -4.17 -9.69
CA ALA A 279 30.27 -3.85 -8.36
C ALA A 279 31.34 -4.17 -7.30
N PRO A 280 31.64 -3.24 -6.37
CA PRO A 280 32.66 -3.46 -5.36
C PRO A 280 32.25 -4.50 -4.32
N ILE A 281 30.94 -4.75 -4.16
CA ILE A 281 30.36 -5.67 -3.19
C ILE A 281 29.14 -6.33 -3.85
N TYR A 282 29.05 -7.65 -3.77
CA TYR A 282 27.90 -8.46 -4.21
C TYR A 282 27.54 -9.41 -3.06
N PHE A 283 26.29 -9.39 -2.61
CA PHE A 283 25.80 -10.26 -1.54
C PHE A 283 24.40 -10.79 -1.79
#